data_AF-A0A9D1KFW0-F1
#
_entry.id   AF-A0A9D1KFW0-F1
#
_cell.length_a   1.000
_cell.length_b   1.000
_cell.length_c   1.000
_cell.angle_alpha   90.00
_cell.angle_beta   90.00
_cell.angle_gamma   90.00
#
_symmetry.space_group_name_H-M   'P 1'
#
loop_
_entity.id
_entity.type
_entity.pdbx_description
1 polymer ?
#
loop_
_entity_poly.entity_id
_entity_poly.type
_entity_poly.pdbx_seq_one_letter_code
_entity_poly.pdbx_strand_id
1 'polypeptide(L)'
;MGKGWLDFRSGAQRERDYREFYERVFPGGISHRRRVRARLLEMMQKKGDITYMLLYYTALKDLLIRRPGLSFEEGLKQVCSEVRVMKLDAGAKEVLRKVLEEDLAGQLNS
;
A
#
# COMPACT_ATOMS: atom_id res chain seq x y z
N MET A 1 -18.86 -7.86 12.74
CA MET A 1 -19.16 -8.22 11.33
C MET A 1 -18.10 -7.56 10.47
N GLY A 2 -17.34 -8.36 9.71
CA GLY A 2 -16.06 -8.00 9.12
C GLY A 2 -16.15 -6.84 8.13
N LYS A 3 -15.56 -5.70 8.51
CA LYS A 3 -15.44 -4.50 7.69
C LYS A 3 -14.18 -4.66 6.83
N GLY A 4 -14.20 -5.62 5.92
CA GLY A 4 -13.06 -5.92 5.07
C GLY A 4 -12.83 -4.82 4.04
N TRP A 5 -11.56 -4.54 3.76
CA TRP A 5 -11.07 -3.64 2.70
C TRP A 5 -11.76 -3.77 1.32
N LEU A 6 -12.43 -4.90 1.07
CA LEU A 6 -13.08 -5.29 -0.20
C LEU A 6 -14.62 -5.25 -0.15
N ASP A 7 -15.24 -4.54 0.80
CA ASP A 7 -16.71 -4.42 0.88
C ASP A 7 -17.26 -3.71 -0.36
N PHE A 8 -17.82 -4.49 -1.29
CA PHE A 8 -18.38 -4.08 -2.56
C PHE A 8 -19.61 -3.18 -2.35
N ARG A 9 -19.40 -1.86 -2.27
CA ARG A 9 -20.47 -0.84 -2.28
C ARG A 9 -20.59 -0.16 -3.64
N SER A 10 -21.82 0.23 -4.01
CA SER A 10 -22.23 0.78 -5.31
C SER A 10 -21.28 1.83 -5.91
N GLY A 11 -21.05 1.72 -7.23
CA GLY A 11 -19.94 2.33 -7.98
C GLY A 11 -19.65 3.81 -7.72
N ALA A 12 -20.66 4.67 -7.57
CA ALA A 12 -20.45 6.12 -7.38
C ALA A 12 -19.89 6.49 -6.00
N GLN A 13 -20.29 5.79 -4.93
CA GLN A 13 -19.66 5.94 -3.61
C GLN A 13 -18.27 5.30 -3.60
N ARG A 14 -18.10 4.21 -4.34
CA ARG A 14 -16.80 3.53 -4.49
C ARG A 14 -15.77 4.42 -5.16
N GLU A 15 -16.13 5.17 -6.20
CA GLU A 15 -15.21 6.08 -6.87
C GLU A 15 -14.80 7.27 -5.98
N ARG A 16 -15.72 7.80 -5.16
CA ARG A 16 -15.38 8.84 -4.19
C ARG A 16 -14.46 8.30 -3.10
N ASP A 17 -14.82 7.17 -2.50
CA ASP A 17 -14.01 6.52 -1.45
C ASP A 17 -12.63 6.13 -2.01
N TYR A 18 -12.58 5.62 -3.25
CA TYR A 18 -11.35 5.31 -3.94
C TYR A 18 -10.51 6.55 -4.27
N ARG A 19 -11.13 7.67 -4.63
CA ARG A 19 -10.42 8.93 -4.86
C ARG A 19 -9.84 9.49 -3.56
N GLU A 20 -10.64 9.58 -2.50
CA GLU A 20 -10.16 10.03 -1.19
C GLU A 20 -9.06 9.13 -0.63
N PHE A 21 -9.24 7.82 -0.78
CA PHE A 21 -8.22 6.82 -0.50
C PHE A 21 -6.94 7.08 -1.30
N TYR A 22 -7.08 7.26 -2.61
CA TYR A 22 -5.96 7.49 -3.51
C TYR A 22 -5.22 8.79 -3.19
N GLU A 23 -5.93 9.86 -2.84
CA GLU A 23 -5.32 11.13 -2.42
C GLU A 23 -4.60 11.01 -1.07
N ARG A 24 -5.14 10.24 -0.11
CA ARG A 24 -4.45 9.96 1.16
C ARG A 24 -3.18 9.13 0.95
N VAL A 25 -3.26 8.08 0.13
CA VAL A 25 -2.13 7.18 -0.11
C VAL A 25 -1.12 7.77 -1.09
N PHE A 26 -1.53 8.62 -2.01
CA PHE A 26 -0.65 9.25 -2.98
C PHE A 26 -0.97 10.75 -3.05
N PRO A 27 -0.47 11.55 -2.09
CA PRO A 27 -0.71 13.00 -2.10
C PRO A 27 -0.16 13.67 -3.36
N GLY A 28 0.98 13.20 -3.89
CA GLY A 28 1.51 13.62 -5.21
C GLY A 28 0.87 12.92 -6.42
N GLY A 29 -0.30 12.30 -6.26
CA GLY A 29 -1.10 11.72 -7.34
C GLY A 29 -0.41 10.62 -8.16
N ILE A 30 -0.61 10.66 -9.49
CA ILE A 30 -0.11 9.63 -10.42
C ILE A 30 1.42 9.59 -10.45
N SER A 31 2.08 10.74 -10.35
CA SER A 31 3.56 10.83 -10.35
C SER A 31 4.15 10.15 -9.12
N HIS A 32 3.54 10.37 -7.95
CA HIS A 32 3.96 9.72 -6.72
C HIS A 32 3.80 8.20 -6.80
N ARG A 33 2.64 7.72 -7.25
CA ARG A 33 2.41 6.29 -7.47
C ARG A 33 3.41 5.68 -8.44
N ARG A 34 3.77 6.37 -9.53
CA ARG A 34 4.78 5.89 -10.49
C ARG A 34 6.15 5.74 -9.85
N ARG A 35 6.55 6.67 -8.97
CA ARG A 35 7.83 6.59 -8.25
C ARG A 35 7.86 5.45 -7.24
N VAL A 36 6.81 5.30 -6.43
CA VAL A 36 6.65 4.15 -5.52
C VAL A 36 6.73 2.85 -6.30
N ARG A 37 6.01 2.77 -7.42
CA ARG A 37 6.04 1.61 -8.31
C ARG A 37 7.44 1.33 -8.84
N ALA A 38 8.16 2.36 -9.30
CA ALA A 38 9.53 2.22 -9.80
C ALA A 38 10.51 1.77 -8.71
N ARG A 39 10.41 2.32 -7.49
CA ARG A 39 11.25 1.92 -6.34
C ARG A 39 10.99 0.50 -5.88
N LEU A 40 9.72 0.08 -5.81
CA LEU A 40 9.37 -1.32 -5.55
C LEU A 40 9.98 -2.26 -6.60
N LEU A 41 9.92 -1.88 -7.89
CA LEU A 41 10.48 -2.66 -8.98
C LEU A 41 12.01 -2.74 -8.92
N GLU A 42 12.66 -1.62 -8.60
CA GLU A 42 14.11 -1.49 -8.46
C GLU A 42 14.63 -2.36 -7.31
N MET A 43 14.02 -2.27 -6.13
CA MET A 43 14.41 -3.06 -4.97
C MET A 43 14.13 -4.57 -5.14
N MET A 44 13.06 -4.92 -5.87
CA MET A 44 12.77 -6.30 -6.26
C MET A 44 13.69 -6.83 -7.38
N GLN A 45 14.65 -6.03 -7.85
CA GLN A 45 15.58 -6.37 -8.93
C GLN A 45 14.84 -6.90 -10.18
N LYS A 46 13.72 -6.27 -10.55
CA LYS A 46 12.85 -6.64 -11.69
C LYS A 46 12.31 -8.09 -11.67
N LYS A 47 12.28 -8.78 -10.52
CA LYS A 47 11.66 -10.10 -10.44
C LYS A 47 10.13 -9.99 -10.31
N GLY A 48 9.43 -10.11 -11.43
CA GLY A 48 8.01 -10.47 -11.47
C GLY A 48 7.01 -9.33 -11.37
N ASP A 49 5.75 -9.71 -11.15
CA ASP A 49 4.60 -8.83 -11.16
C ASP A 49 4.46 -8.08 -9.82
N ILE A 50 4.71 -6.77 -9.86
CA ILE A 50 4.64 -5.91 -8.67
C ILE A 50 3.23 -5.41 -8.36
N THR A 51 2.20 -5.86 -9.09
CA THR A 51 0.82 -5.43 -8.86
C THR A 51 0.38 -5.78 -7.44
N TYR A 52 0.69 -6.99 -6.99
CA TYR A 52 0.40 -7.42 -5.62
C TYR A 52 1.19 -6.62 -4.59
N MET A 53 2.47 -6.35 -4.86
CA MET A 53 3.31 -5.50 -4.00
C MET A 53 2.73 -4.10 -3.83
N LEU A 54 2.29 -3.50 -4.93
CA LEU A 54 1.66 -2.19 -4.92
C LEU A 54 0.34 -2.21 -4.15
N LEU A 55 -0.42 -3.30 -4.24
CA LEU A 55 -1.66 -3.50 -3.49
C LEU A 55 -1.39 -3.64 -1.97
N TYR A 56 -0.40 -4.44 -1.58
CA TYR A 56 0.03 -4.54 -0.19
C TYR A 56 0.52 -3.20 0.35
N TYR A 57 1.34 -2.49 -0.42
CA TYR A 57 1.82 -1.15 -0.07
C TYR A 57 0.67 -0.17 0.14
N THR A 58 -0.29 -0.10 -0.79
CA THR A 58 -1.41 0.84 -0.72
C THR A 58 -2.32 0.53 0.47
N ALA A 59 -2.61 -0.75 0.71
CA ALA A 59 -3.37 -1.19 1.88
C ALA A 59 -2.67 -0.87 3.20
N LEU A 60 -1.35 -1.08 3.25
CA LEU A 60 -0.56 -0.81 4.45
C LEU A 60 -0.47 0.68 4.75
N LYS A 61 -0.13 1.50 3.73
CA LYS A 61 0.02 2.95 3.89
C LYS A 61 -1.26 3.59 4.39
N ASP A 62 -2.39 3.25 3.80
CA ASP A 62 -3.67 3.76 4.29
C ASP A 62 -4.02 3.28 5.70
N LEU A 63 -3.73 2.01 6.04
CA LEU A 63 -3.98 1.51 7.39
C LEU A 63 -3.16 2.31 8.42
N LEU A 64 -1.90 2.63 8.11
CA LEU A 64 -1.03 3.42 8.96
C LEU A 64 -1.47 4.89 9.05
N ILE A 65 -1.97 5.47 7.95
CA ILE A 65 -2.56 6.83 7.96
C ILE A 65 -3.84 6.85 8.81
N ARG A 66 -4.71 5.84 8.68
CA ARG A 66 -5.94 5.71 9.47
C ARG A 66 -5.65 5.38 10.94
N ARG A 67 -4.53 4.72 11.23
CA ARG A 67 -4.11 4.33 12.59
C ARG A 67 -2.64 4.69 12.82
N PRO A 68 -2.32 5.96 13.16
CA PRO A 68 -0.95 6.42 13.34
C PRO A 68 -0.19 5.75 14.50
N GLY A 69 -0.88 5.04 15.40
CA GLY A 69 -0.26 4.25 16.49
C GLY A 69 0.06 2.80 16.13
N LEU A 70 -0.19 2.37 14.89
CA LEU A 70 0.01 0.99 14.47
C LEU A 70 1.43 0.80 13.92
N SER A 71 2.14 -0.23 14.39
CA SER A 71 3.46 -0.57 13.83
C SER A 71 3.34 -1.22 12.44
N PHE A 72 4.40 -1.09 11.64
CA PHE A 72 4.49 -1.72 10.32
C PHE A 72 4.14 -3.21 10.35
N GLU A 73 4.69 -3.97 11.31
CA GLU A 73 4.46 -5.42 11.42
C GLU A 73 3.01 -5.77 11.72
N GLU A 74 2.37 -5.03 12.62
CA GLU A 74 0.96 -5.21 12.97
C GLU A 74 0.04 -4.84 11.80
N GLY A 75 0.39 -3.77 11.07
CA GLY A 75 -0.32 -3.40 9.85
C GLY A 75 -0.18 -4.46 8.78
N LEU A 76 1.02 -4.97 8.57
CA LEU A 76 1.31 -5.96 7.56
C LEU A 76 0.62 -7.28 7.88
N LYS A 77 0.57 -7.66 9.15
CA LYS A 77 -0.16 -8.85 9.62
C LYS A 77 -1.66 -8.73 9.35
N GLN A 78 -2.25 -7.56 9.60
CA GLN A 78 -3.65 -7.29 9.28
C GLN A 78 -3.91 -7.33 7.77
N VAL A 79 -3.11 -6.61 6.97
CA VAL A 79 -3.26 -6.60 5.51
C VAL A 79 -3.04 -8.00 4.93
N CYS A 80 -2.07 -8.76 5.43
CA CYS A 80 -1.85 -10.14 4.99
C CYS A 80 -3.02 -11.07 5.33
N SER A 81 -3.63 -10.87 6.50
CA SER A 81 -4.83 -11.60 6.94
C SER A 81 -6.08 -11.26 6.12
N GLU A 82 -6.23 -9.98 5.72
CA GLU A 82 -7.35 -9.47 4.92
C GLU A 82 -7.22 -9.81 3.43
N VAL A 83 -6.06 -9.51 2.84
CA VAL A 83 -5.86 -9.57 1.40
C VAL A 83 -5.74 -11.02 0.94
N ARG A 84 -5.08 -11.93 1.68
CA ARG A 84 -4.89 -13.38 1.36
C ARG A 84 -4.54 -13.74 -0.10
N VAL A 85 -4.18 -12.76 -0.94
CA VAL A 85 -3.97 -12.97 -2.38
C VAL A 85 -2.64 -13.68 -2.62
N MET A 86 -1.60 -13.36 -1.85
CA MET A 86 -0.29 -13.98 -2.03
C MET A 86 0.53 -13.97 -0.74
N LYS A 87 1.33 -15.01 -0.51
CA LYS A 87 2.25 -15.06 0.63
C LYS A 87 3.47 -14.19 0.34
N LEU A 88 3.62 -13.10 1.09
CA LEU A 88 4.80 -12.24 1.01
C LEU A 88 6.02 -12.97 1.57
N ASP A 89 7.06 -13.09 0.76
CA ASP A 89 8.38 -13.55 1.19
C ASP A 89 9.05 -12.53 2.13
N ALA A 90 10.00 -12.96 2.97
CA ALA A 90 10.73 -12.07 3.87
C ALA A 90 11.38 -10.90 3.11
N GLY A 91 11.96 -11.16 1.92
CA GLY A 91 12.53 -10.10 1.08
C GLY A 91 11.47 -9.08 0.63
N ALA A 92 10.28 -9.54 0.25
CA ALA A 92 9.19 -8.67 -0.16
C ALA A 92 8.71 -7.76 0.98
N LYS A 93 8.63 -8.30 2.20
CA LYS A 93 8.24 -7.53 3.39
C LYS A 93 9.25 -6.44 3.71
N GLU A 94 10.55 -6.74 3.59
CA GLU A 94 11.60 -5.75 3.80
C GLU A 94 11.55 -4.63 2.76
N VAL A 95 11.32 -4.98 1.49
CA VAL A 95 11.15 -3.99 0.41
C VAL A 95 9.95 -3.09 0.67
N LEU A 96 8.80 -3.65 1.07
CA LEU A 96 7.61 -2.86 1.44
C LEU A 96 7.91 -1.90 2.57
N ARG A 97 8.61 -2.38 3.60
CA ARG A 97 8.99 -1.58 4.76
C ARG A 97 9.84 -0.39 4.34
N LYS A 98 10.92 -0.64 3.60
CA LYS A 98 11.82 0.43 3.14
C LYS A 98 11.10 1.46 2.28
N VAL A 99 10.38 1.03 1.25
CA VAL A 99 9.66 1.96 0.35
C VAL A 99 8.63 2.79 1.12
N LEU A 100 7.97 2.20 2.11
CA LEU A 100 7.02 2.91 2.95
C LEU A 100 7.70 3.89 3.91
N GLU A 101 8.83 3.53 4.50
CA GLU A 101 9.63 4.44 5.33
C GLU A 101 10.16 5.63 4.50
N GLU A 102 10.68 5.39 3.30
CA GLU A 102 11.11 6.44 2.36
C GLU A 102 9.96 7.37 1.97
N ASP A 103 8.79 6.80 1.72
CA ASP A 103 7.57 7.53 1.38
C ASP A 103 7.07 8.41 2.54
N LEU A 104 6.97 7.84 3.75
CA LEU A 104 6.53 8.55 4.95
C LEU A 104 7.53 9.63 5.36
N ALA A 105 8.82 9.42 5.09
CA ALA A 105 9.87 10.43 5.24
C ALA A 105 9.80 11.54 4.17
N GLY A 106 8.87 11.46 3.22
CA GLY A 106 8.68 12.45 2.16
C GLY A 106 9.66 12.34 1.00
N GLN A 107 10.54 11.33 0.97
CA GLN A 107 11.59 11.20 -0.06
C GLN A 107 11.01 10.88 -1.44
N LEU A 108 9.84 10.25 -1.50
CA LEU A 108 9.16 9.92 -2.76
C LEU A 108 8.19 11.02 -3.24
N ASN A 109 7.94 12.02 -2.40
CA ASN A 109 6.99 13.10 -2.64
C ASN A 109 7.63 14.34 -3.32
N SER A 110 8.96 14.37 -3.49
CA SER A 110 9.75 15.55 -3.92
C SER A 110 9.93 15.73 -5.42
#